data_AF-A0AAU5JBD5-F1
#
_entry.id   AF-A0AAU5JBD5-F1
#
_cell.length_a   1.000
_cell.length_b   1.000
_cell.length_c   1.000
_cell.angle_alpha   90.00
_cell.angle_beta   90.00
_cell.angle_gamma   90.00
#
_symmetry.space_group_name_H-M   'P 1'
#
loop_
_entity.id
_entity.type
_entity.pdbx_description
1 polymer ?
#
loop_
_entity_poly.entity_id
_entity_poly.type
_entity_poly.pdbx_seq_one_letter_code
_entity_poly.pdbx_strand_id
1 'polypeptide(L)'
;MDATSPVGALLLCRAGPEAVRPVAHLLREPMLLAPAGEGWSVLVPGGTPWQDRSDRGTGAAAEPVDRVLGGWATALAVGSSWPVLALWWDGDRAGYTLAAGFRRPVGYVWLADGTPVGEDEAMRTFAERLGLDPVLDVQVLEGLTRPDPEADARTRLRGLLAVLTRIGLTLPAGLDPGDSAAALTAGAGGGPAVERIAWTGWRDAVMVELDAVENSRVGPWMRGPRARALAGAQLAAGLPLALWGAGRRSGGWVFAGALLMVHGALGLAYDRIRADEPGGAADESVRRSYASPSGAATAYRRRPRRR
;
A
#
# COMPACT_ATOMS: atom_id res chain seq x y z
N MET A 1 -2.76 16.43 -31.76
CA MET A 1 -2.02 15.21 -31.38
C MET A 1 -1.79 15.32 -29.88
N ASP A 2 -2.69 14.76 -29.06
CA ASP A 2 -2.52 14.76 -27.61
C ASP A 2 -1.53 13.64 -27.24
N ALA A 3 -0.24 13.91 -27.45
CA ALA A 3 0.78 13.18 -26.72
C ALA A 3 0.58 13.54 -25.26
N THR A 4 -0.16 12.71 -24.51
CA THR A 4 -0.32 12.92 -23.07
C THR A 4 1.07 12.88 -22.47
N SER A 5 1.58 14.05 -22.07
CA SER A 5 2.92 14.16 -21.52
C SER A 5 3.08 13.17 -20.37
N PRO A 6 4.21 12.44 -20.31
CA PRO A 6 4.40 11.39 -19.33
C PRO A 6 4.37 11.96 -17.91
N VAL A 7 3.50 11.40 -17.07
CA VAL A 7 3.45 11.68 -15.63
C VAL A 7 4.16 10.56 -14.89
N GLY A 8 5.12 10.91 -14.05
CA GLY A 8 5.95 9.95 -13.33
C GLY A 8 6.45 10.50 -12.01
N ALA A 9 6.87 9.59 -11.14
CA ALA A 9 7.34 9.92 -9.81
C ALA A 9 8.21 8.80 -9.23
N LEU A 10 9.13 9.19 -8.34
CA LEU A 10 10.03 8.31 -7.61
C LEU A 10 10.14 8.79 -6.15
N LEU A 11 10.29 7.87 -5.21
CA LEU A 11 10.61 8.16 -3.81
C LEU A 11 11.99 7.60 -3.51
N LEU A 12 12.97 8.47 -3.26
CA LEU A 12 14.34 8.10 -2.89
C LEU A 12 14.48 8.17 -1.38
N CYS A 13 14.77 7.03 -0.78
CA CYS A 13 14.91 6.86 0.66
C CYS A 13 16.41 6.75 0.98
N ARG A 14 16.92 7.57 1.91
CA ARG A 14 18.31 7.46 2.38
C ARG A 14 18.47 6.35 3.41
N ALA A 15 18.06 5.15 3.02
CA ALA A 15 18.23 3.90 3.76
C ALA A 15 18.24 2.72 2.78
N GLY A 16 18.80 1.60 3.20
CA GLY A 16 18.76 0.35 2.42
C GLY A 16 17.38 -0.30 2.40
N PRO A 17 17.11 -1.23 1.46
CA PRO A 17 15.76 -1.76 1.21
C PRO A 17 15.12 -2.39 2.45
N GLU A 18 15.91 -3.05 3.31
CA GLU A 18 15.41 -3.71 4.52
C GLU A 18 14.81 -2.74 5.54
N ALA A 19 15.33 -1.51 5.63
CA ALA A 19 14.78 -0.49 6.51
C ALA A 19 13.56 0.21 5.89
N VAL A 20 13.50 0.30 4.56
CA VAL A 20 12.43 0.98 3.82
C VAL A 20 11.17 0.13 3.72
N ARG A 21 11.33 -1.17 3.46
CA ARG A 21 10.26 -2.15 3.26
C ARG A 21 9.12 -2.05 4.29
N PRO A 22 9.36 -2.16 5.61
CA PRO A 22 8.27 -2.14 6.60
C PRO A 22 7.50 -0.82 6.65
N VAL A 23 8.18 0.32 6.43
CA VAL A 23 7.54 1.65 6.45
C VAL A 23 6.75 1.88 5.15
N ALA A 24 7.27 1.39 4.02
CA ALA A 24 6.60 1.52 2.72
C ALA A 24 5.28 0.73 2.65
N HIS A 25 5.16 -0.41 3.34
CA HIS A 25 3.88 -1.12 3.46
C HIS A 25 2.78 -0.28 4.14
N LEU A 26 3.14 0.70 4.99
CA LEU A 26 2.18 1.58 5.65
C LEU A 26 1.53 2.59 4.68
N LEU A 27 2.15 2.86 3.54
CA LEU A 27 1.57 3.72 2.50
C LEU A 27 0.34 3.06 1.85
N ARG A 28 0.16 1.74 2.00
CA ARG A 28 -0.98 0.96 1.46
C ARG A 28 -1.17 1.08 -0.05
N GLU A 29 -0.08 1.29 -0.76
CA GLU A 29 -0.06 1.48 -2.21
C GLU A 29 0.91 0.50 -2.86
N PRO A 30 0.55 -0.10 -4.01
CA PRO A 30 1.44 -1.02 -4.70
C PRO A 30 2.66 -0.28 -5.26
N MET A 31 3.85 -0.71 -4.85
CA MET A 31 5.13 -0.10 -5.27
C MET A 31 6.18 -1.16 -5.55
N LEU A 32 7.17 -0.81 -6.36
CA LEU A 32 8.42 -1.57 -6.48
C LEU A 32 9.47 -0.94 -5.59
N LEU A 33 10.21 -1.75 -4.85
CA LEU A 33 11.36 -1.35 -4.05
C LEU A 33 12.63 -1.91 -4.67
N ALA A 34 13.64 -1.07 -4.87
CA ALA A 34 14.95 -1.48 -5.35
C ALA A 34 16.07 -0.74 -4.63
N PRO A 35 17.27 -1.33 -4.49
CA PRO A 35 18.45 -0.58 -4.06
C PRO A 35 18.78 0.53 -5.06
N ALA A 36 19.21 1.69 -4.57
CA ALA A 36 19.53 2.86 -5.39
C ALA A 36 20.91 3.44 -5.05
N GLY A 37 21.90 2.56 -4.86
CA GLY A 37 23.27 2.92 -4.47
C GLY A 37 23.54 2.76 -2.97
N GLU A 38 24.68 3.26 -2.51
CA GLU A 38 25.16 3.05 -1.14
C GLU A 38 24.30 3.80 -0.12
N GLY A 39 23.56 3.07 0.72
CA GLY A 39 22.68 3.67 1.72
C GLY A 39 21.41 4.28 1.15
N TRP A 40 21.04 3.95 -0.09
CA TRP A 40 19.86 4.45 -0.78
C TRP A 40 18.96 3.33 -1.30
N SER A 41 17.67 3.60 -1.30
CA SER A 41 16.67 2.79 -1.99
C SER A 41 15.72 3.67 -2.76
N VAL A 42 15.12 3.12 -3.80
CA VAL A 42 14.06 3.76 -4.59
C VAL A 42 12.77 2.97 -4.46
N LEU A 43 11.69 3.69 -4.21
CA LEU A 43 10.33 3.21 -4.37
C LEU A 43 9.75 3.79 -5.67
N VAL A 44 9.20 2.90 -6.51
CA VAL A 44 8.56 3.22 -7.79
C VAL A 44 7.07 2.95 -7.65
N PRO A 45 6.24 3.99 -7.52
CA PRO A 45 4.79 3.82 -7.45
C PRO A 45 4.19 3.42 -8.79
N GLY A 46 3.13 2.60 -8.76
CA GLY A 46 2.40 2.20 -9.98
C GLY A 46 1.65 3.36 -10.68
N GLY A 47 1.39 4.46 -9.99
CA GLY A 47 0.82 5.69 -10.55
C GLY A 47 -0.69 5.85 -10.45
N THR A 48 -1.41 4.87 -9.90
CA THR A 48 -2.87 4.87 -9.80
C THR A 48 -3.47 6.14 -9.17
N PRO A 49 -2.94 6.69 -8.04
CA PRO A 49 -3.61 7.79 -7.34
C PRO A 49 -3.71 9.11 -8.13
N TRP A 50 -2.77 9.40 -9.03
CA TRP A 50 -2.78 10.59 -9.88
C TRP A 50 -3.13 10.30 -11.35
N GLN A 51 -3.30 9.03 -11.72
CA GLN A 51 -3.74 8.62 -13.05
C GLN A 51 -5.25 8.39 -13.14
N ASP A 52 -5.90 8.09 -12.01
CA ASP A 52 -7.33 7.77 -11.98
C ASP A 52 -8.19 9.04 -12.10
N ARG A 53 -8.20 9.57 -13.33
CA ARG A 53 -9.03 10.67 -13.82
C ARG A 53 -10.44 10.19 -14.17
N SER A 54 -10.72 8.88 -14.13
CA SER A 54 -11.77 8.27 -14.93
C SER A 54 -12.72 7.31 -14.18
N ASP A 55 -12.31 6.66 -13.09
CA ASP A 55 -13.06 5.49 -12.57
C ASP A 55 -13.89 5.76 -11.30
N ARG A 56 -13.72 6.91 -10.65
CA ARG A 56 -14.66 7.36 -9.63
C ARG A 56 -15.72 8.23 -10.27
N GLY A 57 -16.94 7.72 -10.43
CA GLY A 57 -18.14 8.43 -10.91
C GLY A 57 -18.55 9.69 -10.12
N THR A 58 -17.69 10.18 -9.23
CA THR A 58 -17.66 11.52 -8.66
C THR A 58 -16.71 12.36 -9.49
N GLY A 59 -17.18 13.43 -10.15
CA GLY A 59 -16.37 14.36 -10.97
C GLY A 59 -15.30 15.16 -10.20
N ALA A 60 -14.63 14.54 -9.21
CA ALA A 60 -13.48 15.05 -8.52
C ALA A 60 -12.24 14.87 -9.42
N ALA A 61 -11.49 15.94 -9.59
CA ALA A 61 -10.22 15.91 -10.32
C ALA A 61 -9.22 14.98 -9.61
N ALA A 62 -8.43 14.25 -10.40
CA ALA A 62 -7.31 13.47 -9.90
C ALA A 62 -6.37 14.36 -9.07
N GLU A 63 -5.82 13.82 -7.99
CA GLU A 63 -4.93 14.58 -7.11
C GLU A 63 -3.59 14.83 -7.83
N PRO A 64 -3.04 16.06 -7.75
CA PRO A 64 -1.75 16.38 -8.36
C PRO A 64 -0.63 15.49 -7.84
N VAL A 65 0.26 15.04 -8.74
CA VAL A 65 1.35 14.11 -8.41
C VAL A 65 2.26 14.66 -7.30
N ASP A 66 2.54 15.97 -7.31
CA ASP A 66 3.36 16.65 -6.31
C ASP A 66 2.77 16.57 -4.90
N ARG A 67 1.44 16.69 -4.78
CA ARG A 67 0.74 16.60 -3.50
C ARG A 67 0.76 15.17 -2.95
N VAL A 68 0.45 14.17 -3.79
CA VAL A 68 0.45 12.76 -3.39
C VAL A 68 1.85 12.35 -2.92
N LEU A 69 2.87 12.64 -3.73
CA LEU A 69 4.25 12.27 -3.42
C LEU A 69 4.80 13.02 -2.21
N GLY A 70 4.48 14.30 -2.05
CA GLY A 70 4.85 15.08 -0.87
C GLY A 70 4.25 14.49 0.42
N GLY A 71 2.99 14.04 0.35
CA GLY A 71 2.32 13.34 1.45
C GLY A 71 3.01 12.02 1.82
N TRP A 72 3.33 11.19 0.82
CA TRP A 72 4.03 9.92 1.05
C TRP A 72 5.45 10.12 1.56
N ALA A 73 6.22 11.06 1.00
CA ALA A 73 7.56 11.37 1.50
C ALA A 73 7.51 11.81 2.97
N THR A 74 6.53 12.64 3.34
CA THR A 74 6.32 13.05 4.73
C THR A 74 5.95 11.87 5.62
N ALA A 75 5.02 11.00 5.18
CA ALA A 75 4.63 9.82 5.94
C ALA A 75 5.81 8.86 6.20
N LEU A 76 6.61 8.58 5.16
CA LEU A 76 7.82 7.77 5.27
C LEU A 76 8.87 8.42 6.19
N ALA A 77 9.09 9.73 6.04
CA ALA A 77 10.08 10.47 6.82
C ALA A 77 9.69 10.57 8.30
N VAL A 78 8.40 10.71 8.62
CA VAL A 78 7.90 10.73 10.01
C VAL A 78 7.99 9.35 10.66
N GLY A 79 7.76 8.29 9.88
CA GLY A 79 7.89 6.90 10.32
C GLY A 79 9.34 6.40 10.42
N SER A 80 10.33 7.25 10.19
CA SER A 80 11.74 6.86 10.12
C SER A 80 12.68 7.96 10.64
N SER A 81 13.98 7.65 10.67
CA SER A 81 15.03 8.61 11.05
C SER A 81 15.83 9.13 9.85
N TRP A 82 15.47 8.74 8.63
CA TRP A 82 16.20 9.05 7.41
C TRP A 82 15.39 9.98 6.49
N PRO A 83 16.06 10.85 5.72
CA PRO A 83 15.38 11.73 4.77
C PRO A 83 14.79 10.97 3.58
N VAL A 84 13.68 11.49 3.05
CA VAL A 84 12.96 10.96 1.89
C VAL A 84 12.78 12.06 0.85
N LEU A 85 13.26 11.81 -0.35
CA LEU A 85 13.17 12.71 -1.49
C LEU A 85 12.12 12.19 -2.48
N ALA A 86 10.98 12.89 -2.56
CA ALA A 86 10.02 12.72 -3.63
C ALA A 86 10.50 13.48 -4.87
N LEU A 87 10.63 12.78 -5.99
CA LEU A 87 10.83 13.34 -7.33
C LEU A 87 9.55 13.14 -8.13
N TRP A 88 9.13 14.14 -8.89
CA TRP A 88 7.90 14.08 -9.67
C TRP A 88 7.99 14.93 -10.93
N TRP A 89 7.21 14.55 -11.93
CA TRP A 89 7.05 15.32 -13.16
C TRP A 89 5.69 15.04 -13.79
N ASP A 90 5.15 16.05 -14.44
CA ASP A 90 3.95 16.00 -15.26
C ASP A 90 4.19 16.73 -16.59
N GLY A 91 3.13 17.04 -17.33
CA GLY A 91 3.24 17.73 -18.62
C GLY A 91 3.66 19.19 -18.52
N ASP A 92 3.47 19.81 -17.37
CA ASP A 92 3.61 21.25 -17.19
C ASP A 92 4.78 21.60 -16.27
N ARG A 93 5.17 20.69 -15.37
CA ARG A 93 6.10 20.94 -14.27
C ARG A 93 6.89 19.69 -13.90
N ALA A 94 8.04 19.92 -13.30
CA ALA A 94 8.81 18.89 -12.62
C ALA A 94 9.44 19.45 -11.35
N GLY A 95 9.67 18.60 -10.36
CA GLY A 95 10.22 19.08 -9.11
C GLY A 95 10.53 17.98 -8.11
N TYR A 96 10.86 18.43 -6.91
CA TYR A 96 11.12 17.55 -5.79
C TYR A 96 10.59 18.11 -4.48
N THR A 97 10.39 17.21 -3.52
CA THR A 97 10.10 17.52 -2.12
C THR A 97 10.94 16.62 -1.22
N LEU A 98 11.74 17.21 -0.35
CA LEU A 98 12.53 16.53 0.67
C LEU A 98 11.84 16.63 2.04
N ALA A 99 11.47 15.49 2.58
CA ALA A 99 10.95 15.34 3.95
C ALA A 99 12.00 14.69 4.85
N ALA A 100 12.05 15.09 6.12
CA ALA A 100 13.00 14.54 7.11
C ALA A 100 12.40 14.65 8.52
N GLY A 101 11.85 13.54 9.03
CA GLY A 101 11.16 13.52 10.31
C GLY A 101 10.02 14.54 10.38
N PHE A 102 9.97 15.30 11.47
CA PHE A 102 8.99 16.36 11.73
C PHE A 102 9.39 17.74 11.19
N ARG A 103 10.48 17.85 10.42
CA ARG A 103 10.91 19.13 9.85
C ARG A 103 9.98 19.52 8.71
N ARG A 104 9.73 20.83 8.54
CA ARG A 104 8.98 21.35 7.38
C ARG A 104 9.61 20.84 6.08
N PRO A 105 8.88 20.16 5.18
CA PRO A 105 9.42 19.74 3.90
C PRO A 105 9.97 20.91 3.11
N VAL A 106 11.06 20.67 2.36
CA VAL A 106 11.65 21.65 1.45
C VAL A 106 11.55 21.11 0.04
N GLY A 107 11.16 21.95 -0.93
CA GLY A 107 10.98 21.51 -2.31
C GLY A 107 11.31 22.61 -3.29
N TYR A 108 11.48 22.19 -4.54
CA TYR A 108 11.74 23.09 -5.66
C TYR A 108 11.00 22.60 -6.89
N VAL A 109 10.55 23.53 -7.73
CA VAL A 109 9.76 23.24 -8.92
C VAL A 109 10.29 24.04 -10.10
N TRP A 110 10.34 23.38 -11.25
CA TRP A 110 10.58 23.97 -12.56
C TRP A 110 9.32 23.80 -13.42
N LEU A 111 9.00 24.79 -14.24
CA LEU A 111 8.05 24.61 -15.34
C LEU A 111 8.65 23.70 -16.41
N ALA A 112 7.83 23.22 -17.35
CA ALA A 112 8.23 22.31 -18.42
C ALA A 112 9.46 22.80 -19.19
N ASP A 113 9.55 24.11 -19.45
CA ASP A 113 10.67 24.76 -20.14
C ASP A 113 11.93 24.94 -19.27
N GLY A 114 11.90 24.47 -18.02
CA GLY A 114 12.99 24.61 -17.07
C GLY A 114 12.99 25.92 -16.28
N THR A 115 11.98 26.77 -16.45
CA THR A 115 11.86 28.02 -15.70
C THR A 115 11.74 27.73 -14.20
N PRO A 116 12.62 28.27 -13.35
CA PRO A 116 12.56 28.12 -11.90
C PRO A 116 11.31 28.79 -11.30
N VAL A 117 10.60 28.09 -10.42
CA VAL A 117 9.42 28.63 -9.69
C VAL A 117 9.61 28.58 -8.17
N GLY A 118 10.73 28.02 -7.70
CA GLY A 118 11.06 27.93 -6.27
C GLY A 118 11.99 29.04 -5.77
N GLU A 119 12.07 29.18 -4.45
CA GLU A 119 13.03 30.07 -3.79
C GLU A 119 14.43 29.43 -3.73
N ASP A 120 15.47 30.18 -4.05
CA ASP A 120 16.86 29.68 -4.06
C ASP A 120 17.32 29.17 -2.68
N GLU A 121 16.77 29.72 -1.59
CA GLU A 121 17.04 29.27 -0.22
C GLU A 121 16.66 27.79 0.01
N ALA A 122 15.74 27.26 -0.80
CA ALA A 122 15.36 25.85 -0.76
C ALA A 122 16.53 24.94 -1.15
N MET A 123 17.42 25.36 -2.06
CA MET A 123 18.59 24.57 -2.48
C MET A 123 19.62 24.43 -1.36
N ARG A 124 19.88 25.51 -0.62
CA ARG A 124 20.80 25.48 0.53
C ARG A 124 20.26 24.59 1.65
N THR A 125 18.99 24.75 1.98
CA THR A 125 18.32 23.92 3.00
C THR A 125 18.27 22.45 2.59
N PHE A 126 18.06 22.17 1.30
CA PHE A 126 18.09 20.82 0.74
C PHE A 126 19.49 20.19 0.88
N ALA A 127 20.54 20.93 0.51
CA ALA A 127 21.92 20.47 0.62
C ALA A 127 22.32 20.16 2.06
N GLU A 128 22.01 21.07 2.99
CA GLU A 128 22.28 20.91 4.41
C GLU A 128 21.64 19.63 4.97
N ARG A 129 20.36 19.39 4.66
CA ARG A 129 19.62 18.22 5.17
C ARG A 129 20.10 16.89 4.60
N LEU A 130 20.69 16.90 3.41
CA LEU A 130 21.31 15.72 2.82
C LEU A 130 22.80 15.61 3.14
N GLY A 131 23.39 16.56 3.85
CA GLY A 131 24.83 16.56 4.15
C GLY A 131 25.67 16.64 2.87
N LEU A 132 25.20 17.38 1.87
CA LEU A 132 25.98 17.74 0.69
C LEU A 132 27.04 18.80 1.06
N ASP A 133 28.10 18.91 0.25
CA ASP A 133 29.15 19.89 0.49
C ASP A 133 28.58 21.33 0.43
N PRO A 134 28.76 22.13 1.49
CA PRO A 134 28.11 23.43 1.61
C PRO A 134 28.65 24.49 0.62
N VAL A 135 29.73 24.19 -0.10
CA VAL A 135 30.36 25.11 -1.06
C VAL A 135 30.21 24.58 -2.48
N LEU A 136 30.78 23.41 -2.78
CA LEU A 136 30.86 22.87 -4.13
C LEU A 136 29.50 22.35 -4.59
N ASP A 137 28.80 21.57 -3.76
CA ASP A 137 27.51 20.98 -4.17
C ASP A 137 26.41 22.04 -4.18
N VAL A 138 26.41 22.95 -3.21
CA VAL A 138 25.48 24.09 -3.17
C VAL A 138 25.64 24.97 -4.42
N GLN A 139 26.87 25.26 -4.86
CA GLN A 139 27.08 26.05 -6.09
C GLN A 139 26.51 25.35 -7.34
N VAL A 140 26.64 24.03 -7.45
CA VAL A 140 26.06 23.29 -8.56
C VAL A 140 24.53 23.32 -8.49
N LEU A 141 23.94 23.14 -7.30
CA LEU A 141 22.50 23.19 -7.08
C LEU A 141 21.91 24.57 -7.38
N GLU A 142 22.56 25.66 -6.95
CA GLU A 142 22.17 27.03 -7.30
C GLU A 142 22.31 27.29 -8.81
N GLY A 143 23.20 26.59 -9.51
CA GLY A 143 23.24 26.63 -10.98
C GLY A 143 21.96 26.09 -11.64
N LEU A 144 21.27 25.14 -10.99
CA LEU A 144 20.01 24.58 -11.49
C LEU A 144 18.82 25.54 -11.36
N THR A 145 18.94 26.61 -10.57
CA THR A 145 17.90 27.63 -10.40
C THR A 145 18.08 28.84 -11.31
N ARG A 146 19.19 28.92 -12.05
CA ARG A 146 19.42 30.02 -13.00
C ARG A 146 18.68 29.77 -14.32
N PRO A 147 18.11 30.81 -14.95
CA PRO A 147 17.54 30.69 -16.30
C PRO A 147 18.57 30.12 -17.29
N ASP A 148 18.16 29.09 -18.03
CA ASP A 148 18.94 28.46 -19.11
C ASP A 148 17.94 27.96 -20.16
N PRO A 149 17.93 28.53 -21.38
CA PRO A 149 16.96 28.17 -22.41
C PRO A 149 17.14 26.75 -22.96
N GLU A 150 18.30 26.12 -22.75
CA GLU A 150 18.59 24.78 -23.25
C GLU A 150 18.24 23.67 -22.23
N ALA A 151 17.96 24.04 -20.99
CA ALA A 151 17.74 23.08 -19.90
C ALA A 151 16.28 23.05 -19.44
N ASP A 152 15.50 22.15 -20.03
CA ASP A 152 14.12 21.85 -19.65
C ASP A 152 13.99 21.24 -18.23
N ALA A 153 12.76 21.11 -17.73
CA ALA A 153 12.51 20.59 -16.38
C ALA A 153 13.14 19.20 -16.13
N ARG A 154 13.16 18.34 -17.15
CA ARG A 154 13.74 16.99 -17.06
C ARG A 154 15.26 17.05 -16.97
N THR A 155 15.89 17.93 -17.73
CA THR A 155 17.32 18.20 -17.68
C THR A 155 17.73 18.70 -16.29
N ARG A 156 16.91 19.56 -15.66
CA ARG A 156 17.13 20.00 -14.27
C ARG A 156 17.03 18.85 -13.27
N LEU A 157 16.04 17.97 -13.38
CA LEU A 157 15.94 16.78 -12.53
C LEU A 157 17.14 15.83 -12.69
N ARG A 158 17.62 15.62 -13.93
CA ARG A 158 18.84 14.83 -14.17
C ARG A 158 20.07 15.49 -13.56
N GLY A 159 20.18 16.83 -13.65
CA GLY A 159 21.22 17.60 -12.99
C GLY A 159 21.20 17.43 -11.46
N LEU A 160 20.00 17.48 -10.85
CA LEU A 160 19.82 17.22 -9.42
C LEU A 160 20.30 15.80 -9.04
N LEU A 161 19.87 14.79 -9.79
CA LEU A 161 20.30 13.41 -9.56
C LEU A 161 21.82 13.24 -9.71
N ALA A 162 22.43 13.93 -10.67
CA ALA A 162 23.88 13.91 -10.85
C ALA A 162 24.62 14.45 -9.61
N VAL A 163 24.10 15.50 -8.96
CA VAL A 163 24.66 15.98 -7.67
C VAL A 163 24.53 14.91 -6.59
N LEU A 164 23.37 14.25 -6.50
CA LEU A 164 23.11 13.24 -5.48
C LEU A 164 23.99 11.98 -5.61
N THR A 165 24.61 11.73 -6.77
CA THR A 165 25.60 10.66 -6.92
C THR A 165 26.80 10.83 -5.99
N ARG A 166 27.12 12.06 -5.60
CA ARG A 166 28.22 12.38 -4.67
C ARG A 166 28.01 11.85 -3.27
N ILE A 167 26.74 11.59 -2.89
CA ILE A 167 26.35 11.00 -1.61
C ILE A 167 25.83 9.57 -1.77
N GLY A 168 26.28 8.88 -2.82
CA GLY A 168 26.06 7.44 -3.01
C GLY A 168 24.77 7.07 -3.74
N LEU A 169 23.97 8.03 -4.21
CA LEU A 169 22.77 7.71 -5.00
C LEU A 169 23.18 7.18 -6.38
N THR A 170 22.62 6.06 -6.78
CA THR A 170 22.75 5.49 -8.14
C THR A 170 21.43 4.85 -8.52
N LEU A 171 20.70 5.46 -9.44
CA LEU A 171 19.42 4.91 -9.87
C LEU A 171 19.61 3.61 -10.66
N PRO A 172 18.78 2.59 -10.41
CA PRO A 172 18.68 1.42 -11.27
C PRO A 172 18.44 1.79 -12.74
N ALA A 173 19.01 1.00 -13.65
CA ALA A 173 18.75 1.16 -15.08
C ALA A 173 17.25 1.08 -15.38
N GLY A 174 16.76 1.95 -16.27
CA GLY A 174 15.33 2.04 -16.62
C GLY A 174 14.51 2.95 -15.70
N LEU A 175 15.12 3.67 -14.77
CA LEU A 175 14.49 4.72 -13.97
C LEU A 175 15.05 6.10 -14.34
N ASP A 176 14.50 6.71 -15.40
CA ASP A 176 14.93 8.03 -15.88
C ASP A 176 13.85 9.09 -15.60
N PRO A 177 14.21 10.28 -15.06
CA PRO A 177 13.28 11.40 -14.98
C PRO A 177 12.68 11.75 -16.35
N GLY A 178 11.36 11.82 -16.38
CA GLY A 178 10.59 12.09 -17.59
C GLY A 178 9.83 10.88 -18.12
N ASP A 179 10.13 9.67 -17.65
CA ASP A 179 9.37 8.47 -18.03
C ASP A 179 7.98 8.42 -17.40
N SER A 180 7.03 7.75 -18.04
CA SER A 180 5.70 7.53 -17.43
C SER A 180 5.80 6.54 -16.26
N ALA A 181 4.87 6.58 -15.31
CA ALA A 181 4.87 5.61 -14.21
C ALA A 181 4.82 4.14 -14.70
N ALA A 182 4.17 3.88 -15.83
CA ALA A 182 4.16 2.55 -16.45
C ALA A 182 5.55 2.16 -16.98
N ALA A 183 6.27 3.08 -17.63
CA ALA A 183 7.64 2.86 -18.10
C ALA A 183 8.61 2.67 -16.92
N LEU A 184 8.50 3.47 -15.86
CA LEU A 184 9.30 3.31 -14.64
C LEU A 184 9.04 1.95 -13.96
N THR A 185 7.78 1.54 -13.86
CA THR A 185 7.40 0.25 -13.28
C THR A 185 7.95 -0.91 -14.11
N ALA A 186 7.88 -0.82 -15.44
CA ALA A 186 8.44 -1.81 -16.34
C ALA A 186 9.98 -1.87 -16.25
N GLY A 187 10.64 -0.70 -16.21
CA GLY A 187 12.09 -0.57 -16.07
C GLY A 187 12.61 -1.16 -14.76
N ALA A 188 11.98 -0.82 -13.64
CA ALA A 188 12.31 -1.42 -12.34
C ALA A 188 12.01 -2.93 -12.29
N GLY A 189 10.90 -3.39 -12.88
CA GLY A 189 10.48 -4.79 -12.80
C GLY A 189 11.47 -5.81 -13.41
N GLY A 190 12.42 -5.37 -14.23
CA GLY A 190 13.44 -6.23 -14.86
C GLY A 190 14.73 -6.42 -14.05
N GLY A 191 14.91 -5.72 -12.92
CA GLY A 191 16.15 -5.76 -12.14
C GLY A 191 16.25 -6.95 -11.17
N PRO A 192 17.46 -7.48 -10.89
CA PRO A 192 17.66 -8.68 -10.07
C PRO A 192 17.38 -8.49 -8.56
N ALA A 193 17.28 -7.25 -8.09
CA ALA A 193 17.11 -6.91 -6.67
C ALA A 193 15.79 -6.16 -6.38
N VAL A 194 14.80 -6.29 -7.26
CA VAL A 194 13.54 -5.57 -7.14
C VAL A 194 12.52 -6.40 -6.36
N GLU A 195 11.98 -5.79 -5.32
CA GLU A 195 10.93 -6.34 -4.47
C GLU A 195 9.60 -5.67 -4.78
N ARG A 196 8.52 -6.46 -4.84
CA ARG A 196 7.17 -5.93 -4.98
C ARG A 196 6.58 -5.70 -3.59
N ILE A 197 6.35 -4.45 -3.25
CA ILE A 197 5.54 -4.06 -2.10
C ILE A 197 4.09 -4.16 -2.55
N ALA A 198 3.53 -5.35 -2.43
CA ALA A 198 2.12 -5.58 -2.66
C ALA A 198 1.32 -5.15 -1.43
N TRP A 199 0.23 -4.43 -1.65
CA TRP A 199 -0.85 -4.39 -0.67
C TRP A 199 -1.58 -5.74 -0.75
N THR A 200 -1.38 -6.60 0.24
CA THR A 200 -2.29 -7.72 0.50
C THR A 200 -3.62 -7.09 0.91
N GLY A 201 -4.64 -7.25 0.07
CA GLY A 201 -5.84 -6.44 0.12
C GLY A 201 -6.55 -6.40 1.47
N TRP A 202 -7.54 -5.52 1.60
CA TRP A 202 -8.41 -5.39 2.78
C TRP A 202 -8.92 -6.75 3.29
N ARG A 203 -9.04 -7.73 2.40
CA ARG A 203 -9.35 -9.13 2.70
C ARG A 203 -8.31 -9.84 3.58
N ASP A 204 -7.00 -9.64 3.37
CA ASP A 204 -5.97 -10.26 4.21
C ASP A 204 -5.81 -9.53 5.54
N ALA A 205 -5.99 -8.21 5.59
CA ALA A 205 -6.02 -7.47 6.85
C ALA A 205 -7.24 -7.88 7.71
N VAL A 206 -8.41 -8.08 7.10
CA VAL A 206 -9.60 -8.60 7.78
C VAL A 206 -9.43 -10.07 8.14
N MET A 207 -8.84 -10.90 7.28
CA MET A 207 -8.60 -12.32 7.58
C MET A 207 -7.55 -12.49 8.69
N VAL A 208 -6.50 -11.67 8.74
CA VAL A 208 -5.50 -11.73 9.82
C VAL A 208 -6.07 -11.22 11.14
N GLU A 209 -6.91 -10.18 11.14
CA GLU A 209 -7.64 -9.78 12.36
C GLU A 209 -8.72 -10.80 12.75
N LEU A 210 -9.41 -11.41 11.79
CA LEU A 210 -10.43 -12.43 12.04
C LEU A 210 -9.79 -13.72 12.57
N ASP A 211 -8.64 -14.13 12.05
CA ASP A 211 -7.87 -15.31 12.46
C ASP A 211 -7.14 -15.07 13.79
N ALA A 212 -6.71 -13.82 14.06
CA ALA A 212 -6.21 -13.42 15.38
C ALA A 212 -7.32 -13.36 16.44
N VAL A 213 -8.54 -12.95 16.07
CA VAL A 213 -9.74 -12.98 16.93
C VAL A 213 -10.24 -14.42 17.10
N GLU A 214 -10.17 -15.24 16.06
CA GLU A 214 -10.57 -16.66 16.03
C GLU A 214 -9.63 -17.53 16.88
N ASN A 215 -8.34 -17.17 16.96
CA ASN A 215 -7.34 -17.81 17.82
C ASN A 215 -7.20 -17.15 19.21
N SER A 216 -7.96 -16.09 19.51
CA SER A 216 -8.00 -15.47 20.84
C SER A 216 -9.05 -16.14 21.74
N ARG A 217 -8.95 -15.94 23.06
CA ARG A 217 -9.77 -16.57 24.12
C ARG A 217 -11.30 -16.36 24.02
N VAL A 218 -11.78 -15.67 22.98
CA VAL A 218 -13.20 -15.39 22.70
C VAL A 218 -13.77 -16.33 21.62
N GLY A 219 -12.95 -17.15 20.95
CA GLY A 219 -13.36 -18.10 19.91
C GLY A 219 -14.53 -19.04 20.26
N PRO A 220 -14.70 -19.54 21.51
CA PRO A 220 -15.83 -20.40 21.86
C PRO A 220 -17.19 -19.68 21.95
N TRP A 221 -17.23 -18.35 22.03
CA TRP A 221 -18.48 -17.59 22.18
C TRP A 221 -19.19 -17.27 20.86
N MET A 222 -18.55 -17.49 19.71
CA MET A 222 -19.18 -17.35 18.39
C MET A 222 -19.52 -18.68 17.70
N ARG A 223 -19.11 -19.83 18.26
CA ARG A 223 -19.48 -21.15 17.74
C ARG A 223 -20.37 -21.90 18.72
N GLY A 224 -21.68 -21.79 18.52
CA GLY A 224 -22.61 -22.71 19.17
C GLY A 224 -24.04 -22.21 19.37
N PRO A 225 -24.94 -23.08 19.85
CA PRO A 225 -26.39 -22.89 19.90
C PRO A 225 -26.90 -21.67 20.69
N ARG A 226 -26.02 -20.94 21.40
CA ARG A 226 -26.35 -19.70 22.13
C ARG A 226 -26.38 -18.45 21.24
N ALA A 227 -25.79 -18.47 20.04
CA ALA A 227 -25.94 -17.38 19.05
C ALA A 227 -27.40 -17.22 18.58
N ARG A 228 -28.16 -18.32 18.57
CA ARG A 228 -29.60 -18.32 18.24
C ARG A 228 -30.46 -17.58 19.27
N ALA A 229 -30.02 -17.50 20.52
CA ALA A 229 -30.75 -16.79 21.58
C ALA A 229 -30.55 -15.26 21.50
N LEU A 230 -29.35 -14.81 21.12
CA LEU A 230 -29.05 -13.38 20.96
C LEU A 230 -29.74 -12.77 19.74
N ALA A 231 -29.79 -13.51 18.62
CA ALA A 231 -30.54 -13.09 17.42
C ALA A 231 -32.05 -12.97 17.69
N GLY A 232 -32.62 -13.85 18.52
CA GLY A 232 -34.01 -13.77 18.96
C GLY A 232 -34.29 -12.57 19.88
N ALA A 233 -33.35 -12.24 20.78
CA ALA A 233 -33.47 -11.08 21.67
C ALA A 233 -33.40 -9.74 20.92
N GLN A 234 -32.56 -9.64 19.87
CA GLN A 234 -32.46 -8.44 19.05
C GLN A 234 -33.70 -8.20 18.17
N LEU A 235 -34.34 -9.26 17.67
CA LEU A 235 -35.63 -9.14 16.97
C LEU A 235 -36.78 -8.73 17.90
N ALA A 236 -36.77 -9.17 19.16
CA ALA A 236 -37.77 -8.77 20.16
C ALA A 236 -37.63 -7.30 20.60
N ALA A 237 -36.43 -6.72 20.54
CA ALA A 237 -36.17 -5.32 20.88
C ALA A 237 -36.37 -4.34 19.71
N GLY A 238 -36.21 -4.77 18.45
CA GLY A 238 -36.32 -3.91 17.27
C GLY A 238 -37.76 -3.57 16.85
N LEU A 239 -38.70 -4.51 17.04
CA LEU A 239 -40.11 -4.33 16.66
C LEU A 239 -40.83 -3.21 17.44
N PRO A 240 -40.66 -3.08 18.78
CA PRO A 240 -41.29 -2.01 19.57
C PRO A 240 -40.75 -0.62 19.23
N LEU A 241 -39.44 -0.51 18.94
CA LEU A 241 -38.77 0.75 18.60
C LEU A 241 -39.20 1.30 17.23
N ALA A 242 -39.39 0.41 16.23
CA ALA A 242 -39.89 0.79 14.92
C ALA A 242 -41.37 1.26 14.96
N LEU A 243 -42.22 0.59 15.76
CA LEU A 243 -43.61 0.99 15.96
C LEU A 243 -43.72 2.32 16.74
N TRP A 244 -42.83 2.56 17.71
CA TRP A 244 -42.81 3.80 18.48
C TRP A 244 -42.33 5.02 17.66
N GLY A 245 -41.36 4.81 16.75
CA GLY A 245 -40.89 5.83 15.82
C GLY A 245 -41.91 6.24 14.75
N ALA A 246 -42.72 5.28 14.27
CA ALA A 246 -43.82 5.55 13.33
C ALA A 246 -44.93 6.39 13.97
N GLY A 247 -45.22 6.16 15.26
CA GLY A 247 -46.24 6.92 16.01
C GLY A 247 -45.88 8.39 16.27
N ARG A 248 -44.59 8.78 16.23
CA ARG A 248 -44.13 10.15 16.51
C ARG A 248 -43.69 10.96 15.28
N ARG A 249 -43.89 10.44 14.06
CA ARG A 249 -43.51 11.08 12.78
C ARG A 249 -42.06 11.63 12.75
N SER A 250 -41.08 10.90 13.29
CA SER A 250 -39.66 11.29 13.18
C SER A 250 -38.92 10.37 12.20
N GLY A 251 -38.62 10.87 11.00
CA GLY A 251 -37.99 10.09 9.92
C GLY A 251 -36.63 9.49 10.27
N GLY A 252 -35.89 10.09 11.21
CA GLY A 252 -34.57 9.59 11.63
C GLY A 252 -34.60 8.26 12.38
N TRP A 253 -35.63 8.01 13.20
CA TRP A 253 -35.75 6.76 13.96
C TRP A 253 -36.25 5.60 13.09
N VAL A 254 -37.06 5.91 12.07
CA VAL A 254 -37.49 4.92 11.06
C VAL A 254 -36.31 4.48 10.20
N PHE A 255 -35.42 5.41 9.84
CA PHE A 255 -34.20 5.09 9.08
C PHE A 255 -33.23 4.21 9.88
N ALA A 256 -33.01 4.51 11.16
CA ALA A 256 -32.17 3.69 12.03
C ALA A 256 -32.73 2.28 12.23
N GLY A 257 -34.05 2.14 12.40
CA GLY A 257 -34.72 0.84 12.49
C GLY A 257 -34.64 0.02 11.20
N ALA A 258 -34.81 0.67 10.05
CA ALA A 258 -34.64 0.03 8.74
C ALA A 258 -33.20 -0.43 8.50
N LEU A 259 -32.21 0.38 8.89
CA LEU A 259 -30.80 0.05 8.76
C LEU A 259 -30.41 -1.18 9.60
N LEU A 260 -30.98 -1.30 10.80
CA LEU A 260 -30.82 -2.48 11.66
C LEU A 260 -31.47 -3.73 11.07
N MET A 261 -32.66 -3.61 10.45
CA MET A 261 -33.31 -4.75 9.81
C MET A 261 -32.57 -5.23 8.55
N VAL A 262 -32.01 -4.31 7.75
CA VAL A 262 -31.18 -4.65 6.59
C VAL A 262 -29.91 -5.36 7.02
N HIS A 263 -29.29 -4.95 8.12
CA HIS A 263 -28.11 -5.61 8.67
C HIS A 263 -28.42 -7.03 9.20
N GLY A 264 -29.57 -7.21 9.85
CA GLY A 264 -30.04 -8.52 10.29
C GLY A 264 -30.42 -9.47 9.15
N ALA A 265 -31.03 -8.94 8.08
CA ALA A 265 -31.39 -9.72 6.89
C ALA A 265 -30.16 -10.13 6.07
N LEU A 266 -29.12 -9.29 6.01
CA LEU A 266 -27.85 -9.62 5.36
C LEU A 266 -27.18 -10.84 6.00
N GLY A 267 -27.23 -10.95 7.35
CA GLY A 267 -26.69 -12.11 8.07
C GLY A 267 -27.43 -13.41 7.78
N LEU A 268 -28.76 -13.35 7.64
CA LEU A 268 -29.59 -14.53 7.35
C LEU A 268 -29.53 -14.95 5.87
N ALA A 269 -29.34 -14.01 4.95
CA ALA A 269 -29.14 -14.31 3.53
C ALA A 269 -27.78 -14.97 3.27
N TYR A 270 -26.74 -14.55 4.00
CA TYR A 270 -25.40 -15.13 3.92
C TYR A 270 -25.37 -16.60 4.39
N ASP A 271 -26.09 -16.91 5.47
CA ASP A 271 -26.25 -18.29 5.94
C ASP A 271 -27.07 -19.16 4.97
N ARG A 272 -28.04 -18.58 4.25
CA ARG A 272 -28.87 -19.34 3.31
C ARG A 272 -28.13 -19.69 2.00
N ILE A 273 -27.31 -18.77 1.50
CA ILE A 273 -26.48 -18.99 0.30
C ILE A 273 -25.40 -20.06 0.57
N ARG A 274 -24.98 -20.24 1.84
CA ARG A 274 -24.03 -21.28 2.25
C ARG A 274 -24.68 -22.63 2.57
N ALA A 275 -25.99 -22.68 2.78
CA ALA A 275 -26.73 -23.93 2.98
C ALA A 275 -27.15 -24.61 1.66
N ASP A 276 -27.12 -23.87 0.55
CA ASP A 276 -27.46 -24.35 -0.80
C ASP A 276 -26.24 -24.81 -1.62
N GLU A 277 -25.12 -25.19 -1.00
CA GLU A 277 -24.12 -26.07 -1.63
C GLU A 277 -24.46 -27.54 -1.31
N PRO A 278 -25.09 -28.32 -2.22
CA PRO A 278 -25.22 -29.74 -2.05
C PRO A 278 -23.97 -30.43 -2.61
N GLY A 279 -23.14 -30.98 -1.73
CA GLY A 279 -21.89 -31.63 -2.15
C GLY A 279 -21.27 -32.61 -1.17
N GLY A 280 -22.04 -33.16 -0.23
CA GLY A 280 -21.61 -34.33 0.52
C GLY A 280 -21.84 -35.61 -0.30
N ALA A 281 -20.78 -36.20 -0.87
CA ALA A 281 -20.75 -37.61 -1.28
C ALA A 281 -19.33 -38.06 -1.68
N ALA A 282 -18.35 -38.02 -0.76
CA ALA A 282 -17.04 -38.61 -1.04
C ALA A 282 -16.29 -39.16 0.19
N ASP A 283 -16.96 -39.44 1.32
CA ASP A 283 -16.27 -39.96 2.51
C ASP A 283 -17.04 -41.07 3.23
N GLU A 284 -17.62 -42.02 2.48
CA GLU A 284 -18.22 -43.22 3.10
C GLU A 284 -18.00 -44.52 2.31
N SER A 285 -17.24 -44.48 1.20
CA SER A 285 -16.88 -45.69 0.43
C SER A 285 -15.56 -46.34 0.87
N VAL A 286 -14.68 -45.62 1.57
CA VAL A 286 -13.35 -46.14 1.96
C VAL A 286 -13.37 -46.87 3.30
N ARG A 287 -14.36 -46.64 4.16
CA ARG A 287 -14.42 -47.25 5.51
C ARG A 287 -15.05 -48.64 5.58
N ARG A 288 -15.68 -49.13 4.50
CA ARG A 288 -16.41 -50.41 4.51
C ARG A 288 -15.61 -51.61 3.96
N SER A 289 -14.34 -51.43 3.58
CA SER A 289 -13.51 -52.54 3.02
C SER A 289 -12.60 -53.28 4.02
N TYR A 290 -12.59 -52.95 5.33
CA TYR A 290 -11.68 -53.60 6.29
C TYR A 290 -12.36 -54.15 7.56
N ALA A 291 -13.51 -54.80 7.40
CA ALA A 291 -14.08 -55.71 8.40
C ALA A 291 -14.85 -56.78 7.60
N SER A 292 -14.57 -58.09 7.61
CA SER A 292 -13.87 -59.04 8.49
C SER A 292 -13.93 -60.41 7.73
N PRO A 293 -13.73 -61.61 8.33
CA PRO A 293 -12.63 -62.24 9.08
C PRO A 293 -12.07 -63.50 8.35
N SER A 294 -10.91 -64.04 8.76
CA SER A 294 -10.62 -65.50 8.81
C SER A 294 -9.12 -65.79 8.96
N GLY A 295 -8.75 -66.59 9.97
CA GLY A 295 -7.76 -67.66 9.79
C GLY A 295 -6.39 -67.53 10.47
N ALA A 296 -6.18 -68.43 11.44
CA ALA A 296 -4.90 -68.95 11.97
C ALA A 296 -4.10 -68.05 12.94
N ALA A 297 -4.23 -68.23 14.26
CA ALA A 297 -3.62 -69.30 15.08
C ALA A 297 -2.09 -69.19 15.24
N THR A 298 -1.71 -68.41 16.25
CA THR A 298 -0.86 -68.78 17.40
C THR A 298 0.30 -69.75 17.18
N ALA A 299 1.55 -69.25 17.25
CA ALA A 299 2.66 -69.94 17.93
C ALA A 299 3.87 -69.00 18.12
N TYR A 300 3.89 -68.24 19.23
CA TYR A 300 5.07 -67.52 19.70
C TYR A 300 5.81 -68.38 20.73
N ARG A 301 6.92 -69.04 20.35
CA ARG A 301 7.81 -69.74 21.29
C ARG A 301 9.03 -68.89 21.58
N ARG A 302 9.21 -68.60 22.87
CA ARG A 302 10.29 -67.85 23.53
C ARG A 302 11.72 -68.36 23.24
N ARG A 303 12.64 -67.40 23.03
CA ARG A 303 14.03 -67.22 23.59
C ARG A 303 15.12 -68.29 23.31
N PRO A 304 16.42 -68.04 23.61
CA PRO A 304 17.21 -66.79 23.59
C PRO A 304 18.64 -66.95 22.96
N ARG A 305 19.34 -65.80 22.83
CA ARG A 305 20.81 -65.56 22.79
C ARG A 305 21.77 -66.74 22.95
N ARG A 306 22.80 -66.78 22.09
CA ARG A 306 24.26 -66.74 22.40
C ARG A 306 25.02 -66.39 21.09
N ARG A 307 25.77 -65.28 21.12
CA ARG A 307 27.25 -65.20 21.04
C ARG A 307 27.81 -65.78 19.75
#